data_AF-A8FII8-F1
#
_entry.id   AF-A8FII8-F1
#
_cell.length_a   1.000
_cell.length_b   1.000
_cell.length_c   1.000
_cell.angle_alpha   90.00
_cell.angle_beta   90.00
_cell.angle_gamma   90.00
#
_symmetry.space_group_name_H-M   'P 1'
#
loop_
_entity.id
_entity.type
_entity.pdbx_description
1 polymer ?
#
loop_
_entity_poly.entity_id
_entity_poly.type
_entity_poly.pdbx_seq_one_letter_code
_entity_poly.pdbx_strand_id
1 'polypeptide(L)'
;MAPNIPEVRATLTKRALKKADELGYRPQTKDFNDFIKKYVDPRDIPPSVIEDAIKNTHKMPGHRKGTFVHDTQDVRVVINELGDVITVIPK
;
A
#
# COMPACT_ATOMS: atom_id res chain seq x y z
N MET A 1 0.01 0.03 -7.75
CA MET A 1 -0.98 0.20 -6.67
C MET A 1 -2.38 -0.02 -7.23
N ALA A 2 -3.37 -0.27 -6.39
CA ALA A 2 -4.61 -0.93 -6.76
C ALA A 2 -5.77 0.09 -6.90
N PRO A 3 -6.30 0.35 -8.11
CA PRO A 3 -7.52 1.16 -8.26
C PRO A 3 -8.69 0.49 -7.55
N ASN A 4 -9.62 1.27 -6.99
CA ASN A 4 -10.80 0.77 -6.27
C ASN A 4 -11.85 0.20 -7.23
N ILE A 5 -11.47 -0.85 -7.96
CA ILE A 5 -12.33 -1.61 -8.87
C ILE A 5 -12.57 -3.02 -8.28
N PRO A 6 -13.74 -3.65 -8.54
CA PRO A 6 -14.10 -4.95 -7.98
C PRO A 6 -13.05 -6.04 -8.24
N GLU A 7 -12.43 -6.04 -9.42
CA GLU A 7 -11.39 -7.00 -9.81
C GLU A 7 -10.13 -6.88 -8.95
N VAL A 8 -9.73 -5.65 -8.67
CA VAL A 8 -8.55 -5.37 -7.86
C VAL A 8 -8.80 -5.69 -6.40
N ARG A 9 -10.01 -5.40 -5.89
CA ARG A 9 -10.43 -5.86 -4.56
C ARG A 9 -10.39 -7.38 -4.44
N ALA A 10 -10.82 -8.11 -5.48
CA ALA A 10 -10.78 -9.58 -5.49
C ALA A 10 -9.34 -10.13 -5.47
N THR A 11 -8.42 -9.52 -6.24
CA THR A 11 -7.00 -9.94 -6.26
C THR A 11 -6.29 -9.61 -4.95
N LEU A 12 -6.55 -8.44 -4.36
CA LEU A 12 -6.05 -8.07 -3.03
C LEU A 12 -6.59 -9.01 -1.95
N THR A 13 -7.88 -9.37 -2.00
CA THR A 13 -8.49 -10.31 -1.07
C THR A 13 -7.83 -11.69 -1.15
N LYS A 14 -7.59 -12.21 -2.36
CA LYS A 14 -6.87 -13.49 -2.54
C LYS A 14 -5.46 -13.45 -1.94
N ARG A 15 -4.72 -12.35 -2.13
CA ARG A 15 -3.39 -12.17 -1.52
C ARG A 15 -3.47 -12.06 0.00
N ALA A 16 -4.45 -11.32 0.52
CA ALA A 16 -4.69 -11.16 1.94
C ALA A 16 -4.99 -12.51 2.61
N LEU A 17 -5.85 -13.34 1.99
CA LEU A 17 -6.18 -14.68 2.46
C LEU A 17 -4.95 -15.59 2.51
N LYS A 18 -4.14 -15.61 1.44
CA LYS A 18 -2.91 -16.40 1.40
C LYS A 18 -1.93 -16.01 2.51
N LYS A 19 -1.77 -14.70 2.74
CA LYS A 19 -0.88 -14.16 3.76
C LYS A 19 -1.41 -14.39 5.18
N ALA A 20 -2.73 -14.36 5.35
CA ALA A 20 -3.38 -14.67 6.63
C ALA A 20 -3.19 -16.14 7.02
N ASP A 21 -3.27 -17.05 6.05
CA ASP A 21 -2.97 -18.48 6.22
C ASP A 21 -1.49 -18.72 6.61
N GLU A 22 -0.56 -18.08 5.90
CA GLU A 22 0.89 -18.12 6.21
C GLU A 22 1.21 -17.60 7.62
N LEU A 23 0.45 -16.61 8.11
CA LEU A 23 0.60 -16.04 9.45
C LEU A 23 -0.18 -16.81 10.53
N GLY A 24 -0.94 -17.84 10.15
CA GLY A 24 -1.72 -18.68 11.07
C GLY A 24 -3.00 -18.04 11.60
N TYR A 25 -3.52 -16.98 10.95
CA TYR A 25 -4.78 -16.37 11.36
C TYR A 25 -5.96 -17.29 11.04
N ARG A 26 -6.79 -17.56 12.04
CA ARG A 26 -7.96 -18.42 11.89
C ARG A 26 -9.10 -17.66 11.19
N PRO A 27 -9.68 -18.21 10.10
CA PRO A 27 -10.89 -17.66 9.51
C PRO A 27 -11.99 -17.50 10.57
N GLN A 28 -12.81 -16.45 10.45
CA GLN A 28 -13.88 -16.09 11.41
C GLN A 28 -13.45 -15.50 12.76
N THR A 29 -12.17 -15.21 12.99
CA THR A 29 -11.74 -14.41 14.14
C THR A 29 -11.81 -12.91 13.85
N LYS A 30 -11.98 -12.08 14.89
CA LYS A 30 -11.93 -10.61 14.75
C LYS A 30 -10.59 -10.16 14.16
N ASP A 31 -9.49 -10.73 14.63
CA ASP A 31 -8.13 -10.39 14.17
C ASP A 31 -7.93 -10.67 12.68
N PHE A 32 -8.46 -11.80 12.19
CA PHE A 32 -8.47 -12.11 10.76
C PHE A 32 -9.27 -11.07 9.97
N ASN A 33 -10.45 -10.69 10.45
CA ASN A 33 -11.32 -9.76 9.74
C ASN A 33 -10.71 -8.35 9.68
N ASP A 34 -10.09 -7.88 10.78
CA ASP A 34 -9.33 -6.64 10.82
C ASP A 34 -8.10 -6.67 9.90
N PHE A 35 -7.36 -7.79 9.90
CA PHE A 35 -6.22 -7.99 9.00
C PHE A 35 -6.63 -7.91 7.52
N ILE A 36 -7.68 -8.63 7.13
CA ILE A 36 -8.19 -8.62 5.76
C ILE A 36 -8.70 -7.24 5.37
N LYS A 37 -9.48 -6.56 6.22
CA LYS A 37 -9.93 -5.18 5.96
C LYS A 37 -8.76 -4.23 5.73
N LYS A 38 -7.76 -4.25 6.60
CA LYS A 38 -6.56 -3.40 6.48
C LYS A 38 -5.74 -3.69 5.22
N TYR A 39 -5.73 -4.94 4.77
CA TYR A 39 -4.98 -5.35 3.58
C TYR A 39 -5.73 -5.04 2.27
N VAL A 40 -7.06 -5.12 2.30
CA VAL A 40 -7.93 -4.96 1.13
C VAL A 40 -8.33 -3.51 0.90
N ASP A 41 -8.12 -2.61 1.87
CA ASP A 41 -8.38 -1.18 1.77
C ASP A 41 -7.64 -0.54 0.57
N PRO A 42 -8.33 -0.31 -0.56
CA PRO A 42 -7.75 0.38 -1.69
C PRO A 42 -7.70 1.85 -1.27
N ARG A 43 -6.51 2.32 -0.89
CA ARG A 43 -6.28 3.75 -0.61
C ARG A 43 -6.70 4.48 -1.87
N ASP A 44 -7.84 5.16 -1.86
CA ASP A 44 -8.53 5.86 -2.97
C ASP A 44 -7.67 7.02 -3.55
N ILE A 45 -6.43 6.70 -3.88
CA ILE A 45 -5.37 7.60 -4.32
C ILE A 45 -5.14 7.22 -5.78
N PRO A 46 -5.49 8.10 -6.73
CA PRO A 46 -5.28 7.84 -8.14
C PRO A 46 -3.80 7.60 -8.42
N PRO A 47 -3.45 6.71 -9.36
CA PRO A 47 -2.06 6.54 -9.81
C PRO A 47 -1.43 7.87 -10.25
N SER A 48 -2.20 8.76 -10.87
CA SER A 48 -1.74 10.09 -11.28
C SER A 48 -1.22 10.95 -10.12
N VAL A 49 -1.83 10.85 -8.94
CA VAL A 49 -1.40 11.62 -7.75
C VAL A 49 -0.05 11.10 -7.24
N ILE A 50 0.19 9.79 -7.35
CA ILE A 50 1.44 9.17 -6.93
C ILE A 50 2.58 9.50 -7.91
N GLU A 51 2.30 9.42 -9.21
CA GLU A 51 3.26 9.81 -10.25
C GLU A 51 3.65 11.27 -10.12
N ASP A 52 2.68 12.15 -9.86
CA ASP A 52 2.90 13.57 -9.61
C ASP A 52 3.75 13.78 -8.34
N ALA A 53 3.43 13.10 -7.25
CA ALA A 53 4.20 13.15 -6.01
C ALA A 53 5.67 12.71 -6.21
N ILE A 54 5.93 11.66 -7.00
CA ILE A 54 7.28 11.19 -7.30
C ILE A 54 8.04 12.18 -8.18
N LYS A 55 7.39 12.77 -9.19
CA LYS A 55 8.01 13.72 -10.12
C LYS A 55 8.31 15.07 -9.47
N ASN A 56 7.38 15.58 -8.66
CA ASN A 56 7.44 16.93 -8.11
C ASN A 56 8.17 17.01 -6.76
N THR A 57 8.37 15.88 -6.07
CA THR A 57 9.00 15.87 -4.74
C THR A 57 10.43 15.37 -4.78
N HIS A 58 11.30 16.03 -4.00
CA HIS A 58 12.66 15.56 -3.78
C HIS A 58 12.68 14.23 -2.99
N LYS A 59 13.42 13.26 -3.52
CA LYS A 59 13.72 11.99 -2.86
C LYS A 59 14.39 12.26 -1.50
N MET A 60 13.71 11.92 -0.42
CA MET A 60 14.32 11.89 0.91
C MET A 60 14.69 10.44 1.27
N PRO A 61 15.90 10.17 1.79
CA PRO A 61 16.22 8.84 2.30
C PRO A 61 15.26 8.48 3.44
N GLY A 62 14.61 7.33 3.31
CA GLY A 62 13.69 6.83 4.31
C GLY A 62 14.40 6.29 5.55
N HIS A 63 13.60 5.92 6.55
CA HIS A 63 14.11 5.38 7.81
C HIS A 63 14.81 4.01 7.68
N ARG A 64 14.57 3.31 6.55
CA ARG A 64 15.14 1.98 6.27
C ARG A 64 16.13 2.11 5.11
N LYS A 65 17.26 1.41 5.19
CA LYS A 65 18.22 1.36 4.07
C LYS A 65 17.50 0.86 2.81
N GLY A 66 17.69 1.58 1.71
CA GLY A 66 17.07 1.30 0.42
C GLY A 66 15.61 1.68 0.26
N THR A 67 15.07 2.54 1.13
CA THR A 67 13.78 3.20 0.90
C THR A 67 13.94 4.70 0.70
N PHE A 68 13.11 5.26 -0.16
CA PHE A 68 13.01 6.71 -0.36
C PHE A 68 11.58 7.16 -0.10
N VAL A 69 11.44 8.33 0.50
CA VAL A 69 10.17 8.95 0.85
C VAL A 69 9.99 10.19 -0.02
N HIS A 70 8.85 10.27 -0.67
CA HIS A 70 8.34 11.45 -1.34
C HIS A 70 7.17 11.96 -0.50
N ASP A 71 7.38 13.06 0.23
CA ASP A 71 6.37 13.68 1.06
C ASP A 71 5.74 14.86 0.32
N THR A 72 4.45 14.76 -0.01
CA THR A 72 3.65 15.87 -0.52
C THR A 72 2.66 16.35 0.54
N GLN A 73 1.86 17.36 0.19
CA GLN A 73 0.83 17.92 1.05
C GLN A 73 -0.29 16.91 1.32
N ASP A 74 -0.70 16.16 0.30
CA ASP A 74 -1.83 15.23 0.36
C ASP A 74 -1.42 13.76 0.58
N VAL A 75 -0.23 13.37 0.12
CA VAL A 75 0.23 11.97 0.18
C VAL A 75 1.71 11.84 0.51
N ARG A 76 2.02 10.80 1.27
CA ARG A 76 3.39 10.34 1.52
C ARG A 76 3.63 9.02 0.82
N VAL A 77 4.45 9.01 -0.23
CA VAL A 77 4.79 7.83 -1.02
C VAL A 77 6.17 7.33 -0.58
N VAL A 78 6.28 6.03 -0.32
CA VAL A 78 7.54 5.35 0.01
C VAL A 78 7.87 4.38 -1.12
N ILE A 79 9.05 4.55 -1.72
CA ILE A 79 9.56 3.73 -2.81
C ILE A 79 10.81 2.94 -2.38
N ASN A 80 11.14 1.85 -3.09
CA ASN A 80 12.41 1.13 -2.93
C ASN A 80 13.52 1.71 -3.84
N GLU A 81 14.72 1.14 -3.75
CA GLU A 81 15.84 1.47 -4.66
C GLU A 81 15.61 1.11 -6.13
N LEU A 82 14.75 0.14 -6.42
CA LEU A 82 14.36 -0.26 -7.78
C LEU A 82 13.29 0.67 -8.39
N GLY A 83 12.74 1.61 -7.61
CA GLY A 83 11.65 2.52 -8.03
C GLY A 83 10.23 2.00 -7.77
N ASP A 84 10.07 0.84 -7.13
CA ASP A 84 8.75 0.29 -6.80
C ASP A 84 8.12 1.01 -5.61
N VAL A 85 6.84 1.33 -5.71
CA VAL A 85 6.05 1.91 -4.61
C VAL A 85 5.73 0.82 -3.57
N ILE A 86 6.29 0.96 -2.38
CA ILE A 86 6.09 0.03 -1.26
C ILE A 86 4.85 0.43 -0.45
N THR A 87 4.65 1.72 -0.20
CA THR A 87 3.61 2.21 0.72
C THR A 87 3.21 3.64 0.37
N VAL A 88 1.91 3.97 0.46
CA VAL A 88 1.42 5.34 0.23
C VAL A 88 0.44 5.77 1.31
N ILE A 89 0.84 6.68 2.17
CA ILE A 89 0.04 7.12 3.31
C ILE A 89 -0.69 8.41 2.90
N PRO A 90 -2.03 8.43 2.83
CA PRO A 90 -2.76 9.69 2.71
C PRO A 90 -2.57 10.51 4.00
N LYS A 91 -2.41 11.81 3.86
CA LYS A 91 -2.37 12.77 4.98
C LYS A 91 -3.75 13.32 5.28
#